data_AF-B8BVX3-F1
#
_entry.id   AF-B8BVX3-F1
#
_cell.length_a   1.000
_cell.length_b   1.000
_cell.length_c   1.000
_cell.angle_alpha   90.00
_cell.angle_beta   90.00
_cell.angle_gamma   90.00
#
_symmetry.space_group_name_H-M   'P 1'
#
loop_
_entity.id
_entity.type
_entity.pdbx_description
1 polymer ?
#
loop_
_entity_poly.entity_id
_entity_poly.type
_entity_poly.pdbx_seq_one_letter_code
_entity_poly.pdbx_strand_id
1 'polypeptide(L)' 'YHRVLVATVDSSQGCEADIVIISFVRSNSKRGRHATGFLADDRRINVALTRARHQLICVGNTRTL' A
#
# COMPACT_ATOMS: atom_id res chain seq x y z
N TYR A 1 -23.74 -1.81 -8.18
CA TYR A 1 -23.20 -2.18 -6.86
C TYR A 1 -21.69 -2.28 -6.94
N HIS A 2 -20.94 -1.24 -6.53
CA HIS A 2 -19.50 -1.33 -6.34
C HIS A 2 -19.20 -1.05 -4.86
N ARG A 3 -19.09 -2.12 -4.04
CA ARG A 3 -18.83 -2.05 -2.59
C ARG A 3 -17.33 -2.00 -2.24
N VAL A 4 -16.46 -1.77 -3.23
CA VAL A 4 -15.00 -1.77 -3.04
C VAL A 4 -14.51 -0.33 -3.14
N LEU A 5 -13.95 0.19 -2.04
CA LEU A 5 -13.27 1.48 -2.03
C LEU A 5 -11.88 1.32 -2.65
N VAL A 6 -11.62 2.00 -3.76
CA VAL A 6 -10.30 2.06 -4.39
C VAL A 6 -9.76 3.46 -4.20
N ALA A 7 -8.68 3.58 -3.45
CA ALA A 7 -8.09 4.87 -3.08
C ALA A 7 -6.57 4.75 -2.99
N THR A 8 -5.88 5.88 -3.06
CA THR A 8 -4.45 5.94 -2.73
C THR A 8 -4.23 5.92 -1.22
N VAL A 9 -3.02 5.60 -0.78
CA VAL A 9 -2.66 5.57 0.65
C VAL A 9 -2.99 6.91 1.34
N ASP A 10 -2.72 8.04 0.70
CA ASP A 10 -2.94 9.37 1.30
C ASP A 10 -4.43 9.66 1.49
N SER A 11 -5.24 9.34 0.48
CA SER A 11 -6.70 9.49 0.53
C SER A 11 -7.39 8.53 1.51
N SER A 12 -6.68 7.52 2.00
CA SER A 12 -7.21 6.54 2.96
C SER A 12 -6.87 6.86 4.42
N GLN A 13 -6.24 8.01 4.68
CA GLN A 13 -5.89 8.43 6.03
C GLN A 13 -7.15 8.68 6.87
N GLY A 14 -7.31 7.95 7.98
CA GLY A 14 -8.48 8.04 8.86
C GLY A 14 -9.66 7.16 8.48
N CYS A 15 -9.57 6.40 7.39
CA CYS A 15 -10.52 5.34 7.05
C CYS A 15 -10.01 3.98 7.56
N GLU A 16 -10.91 3.07 7.90
CA GLU A 16 -10.58 1.70 8.25
C GLU A 16 -11.45 0.72 7.45
N ALA A 17 -10.90 -0.44 7.15
CA ALA A 17 -11.61 -1.53 6.50
C ALA A 17 -11.28 -2.87 7.14
N ASP A 18 -12.22 -3.81 7.09
CA ASP A 18 -12.01 -5.15 7.63
C ASP A 18 -10.88 -5.88 6.89
N ILE A 19 -10.84 -5.70 5.57
CA ILE A 19 -9.81 -6.25 4.67
C ILE A 19 -9.22 -5.10 3.84
N VAL A 20 -7.90 -4.99 3.82
CA VAL A 20 -7.18 -4.03 2.98
C VAL A 20 -6.26 -4.78 2.02
N ILE A 21 -6.29 -4.38 0.75
CA ILE A 21 -5.39 -4.90 -0.29
C ILE A 21 -4.48 -3.75 -0.73
N ILE A 22 -3.18 -3.89 -0.49
CA ILE A 22 -2.16 -2.94 -0.93
C ILE A 22 -1.50 -3.52 -2.18
N SER A 23 -1.55 -2.76 -3.29
CA SER A 23 -0.71 -3.02 -4.46
C SER A 23 0.48 -2.08 -4.44
N PHE A 24 1.69 -2.64 -4.43
CA PHE A 24 2.91 -1.85 -4.48
C PHE A 24 3.25 -1.37 -5.89
N VAL A 25 2.61 -1.94 -6.93
CA VAL A 25 2.67 -1.55 -8.37
C VAL A 25 4.06 -1.61 -9.03
N ARG A 26 5.16 -1.46 -8.29
CA ARG A 26 6.51 -1.34 -8.82
C ARG A 26 7.08 -2.71 -9.18
N SER A 27 7.52 -2.84 -10.44
CA SER A 27 8.17 -4.02 -11.01
C SER A 27 9.26 -3.60 -12.01
N ASN A 28 10.09 -2.61 -11.68
CA ASN A 28 11.20 -2.18 -12.53
C ASN A 28 12.57 -2.47 -11.89
N SER A 29 13.58 -2.75 -12.72
CA SER A 29 14.94 -3.12 -12.27
C SER A 29 15.72 -2.00 -11.58
N LYS A 30 15.12 -0.82 -11.36
CA LYS A 30 15.75 0.30 -10.68
C LYS A 30 15.74 0.04 -9.17
N ARG A 31 16.92 0.07 -8.54
CA ARG A 31 17.09 -0.09 -7.08
C ARG A 31 17.29 1.28 -6.42
N GLY A 32 16.93 1.38 -5.14
CA GLY A 32 17.16 2.57 -4.29
C GLY A 32 15.89 3.32 -3.87
N ARG A 33 16.01 4.26 -2.92
CA ARG A 33 14.89 5.02 -2.32
C ARG A 33 13.92 5.68 -3.32
N HIS A 34 14.41 6.10 -4.48
CA HIS A 34 13.57 6.71 -5.52
C HIS A 34 12.76 5.67 -6.33
N ALA A 35 13.11 4.38 -6.21
CA ALA A 35 12.44 3.29 -6.90
C ALA A 35 11.22 2.75 -6.11
N THR A 36 11.21 2.90 -4.79
CA THR A 36 10.20 2.35 -3.88
C THR A 36 8.97 3.25 -3.68
N GLY A 37 9.00 4.51 -4.15
CA GLY A 37 7.83 5.39 -4.15
C GLY A 37 7.33 5.69 -2.73
N PHE A 38 6.05 5.42 -2.42
CA PHE A 38 5.47 5.68 -1.09
C PHE A 38 6.07 4.79 0.01
N LEU A 39 6.75 3.71 -0.35
CA LEU A 39 7.45 2.85 0.60
C LEU A 39 8.73 3.48 1.15
N ALA A 40 9.25 4.54 0.54
CA ALA A 40 10.37 5.28 1.10
C ALA A 40 9.96 6.20 2.26
N ASP A 41 8.65 6.38 2.47
CA ASP A 41 8.08 7.21 3.53
C ASP A 41 7.41 6.31 4.58
N ASP A 42 8.10 6.16 5.72
CA ASP A 42 7.64 5.35 6.84
C ASP A 42 6.26 5.78 7.35
N ARG A 43 5.89 7.05 7.23
CA ARG A 43 4.57 7.54 7.65
C ARG A 43 3.47 6.99 6.75
N ARG A 44 3.70 6.95 5.43
CA ARG A 44 2.74 6.43 4.45
C ARG A 44 2.62 4.91 4.55
N ILE A 45 3.72 4.21 4.81
CA ILE A 45 3.67 2.77 5.14
C ILE A 45 2.83 2.55 6.39
N ASN A 46 3.09 3.27 7.48
CA ASN A 46 2.35 3.11 8.73
C ASN A 46 0.86 3.36 8.53
N VAL A 47 0.49 4.37 7.74
CA VAL A 47 -0.91 4.57 7.35
C VAL A 47 -1.44 3.35 6.62
N ALA A 48 -0.78 2.87 5.57
CA ALA A 48 -1.29 1.75 4.77
C ALA A 48 -1.42 0.44 5.58
N LEU A 49 -0.44 0.12 6.44
CA LEU A 49 -0.43 -1.10 7.25
C LEU A 49 -1.50 -1.11 8.35
N THR A 50 -1.85 0.06 8.90
CA THR A 50 -2.75 0.16 10.06
C THR A 50 -4.23 0.33 9.69
N ARG A 51 -4.59 0.33 8.40
CA ARG A 51 -6.01 0.44 7.97
C ARG A 51 -6.79 -0.87 8.04
N ALA A 52 -6.12 -2.02 8.12
CA ALA A 52 -6.76 -3.34 8.15
C ALA A 52 -7.13 -3.74 9.58
N ARG A 53 -8.41 -4.10 9.80
CA ARG A 53 -8.86 -4.62 11.11
C ARG A 53 -8.65 -6.12 11.28
N HIS A 54 -8.86 -6.90 10.22
CA HIS A 54 -8.78 -8.36 10.27
C HIS A 54 -7.72 -8.93 9.35
N GLN A 55 -7.60 -8.42 8.12
CA GLN A 55 -6.65 -8.96 7.15
C GLN A 55 -6.02 -7.88 6.28
N LEU A 56 -4.70 -7.96 6.15
CA LEU A 56 -3.92 -7.15 5.23
C LEU A 56 -3.32 -8.07 4.15
N ILE A 57 -3.59 -7.75 2.88
CA ILE A 57 -3.03 -8.46 1.74
C ILE A 57 -2.11 -7.50 0.97
N CYS A 58 -0.85 -7.91 0.84
CA CYS A 58 0.20 -7.12 0.20
C CYS A 58 0.62 -7.77 -1.11
N VAL A 59 0.46 -7.07 -2.23
CA VAL A 59 0.79 -7.56 -3.57
C VAL A 59 1.91 -6.73 -4.18
N GLY A 60 3.03 -7.36 -4.47
CA GLY A 60 4.20 -6.70 -5.07
C GLY A 60 5.26 -7.68 -5.55
N ASN A 61 6.26 -7.17 -6.26
CA ASN A 61 7.36 -7.96 -6.79
C ASN A 61 8.55 -7.94 -5.81
N THR A 62 8.89 -9.11 -5.27
CA THR A 62 9.97 -9.31 -4.29
C THR A 62 11.37 -9.00 -4.82
N ARG A 63 11.56 -8.98 -6.15
CA ARG A 63 12.86 -8.63 -6.76
C ARG A 63 13.12 -7.12 -6.80
N THR A 64 12.06 -6.32 -6.66
CA THR A 64 12.09 -4.86 -6.85
C THR A 64 11.71 -4.08 -5.59
N LEU A 65 11.12 -4.74 -4.60
CA LEU A 65 10.74 -4.18 -3.29
C LEU A 65 11.80 -4.45 -2.23
#